data_AF-A0A7J5F7R8-F1
#
_entry.id   AF-A0A7J5F7R8-F1
#
_cell.length_a   1.000
_cell.length_b   1.000
_cell.length_c   1.000
_cell.angle_alpha   90.00
_cell.angle_beta   90.00
_cell.angle_gamma   90.00
#
_symmetry.space_group_name_H-M   'P 1'
#
loop_
_entity.id
_entity.type
_entity.pdbx_description
1 polymer ?
#
loop_
_entity_poly.entity_id
_entity_poly.type
_entity_poly.pdbx_seq_one_letter_code
_entity_poly.pdbx_strand_id
1 'polypeptide(L)'
;MKHLRSVLSVLLLFSPLSAQTELEAFSSNTPLSPDQCYELIKTVWDGLKRHSEEFQTGTSAKSEFESTGEYAARIRKNKDEFIAKVNAFAAANKLSERTFAVWMKADLVKYDADNQIYSVKSATEILVQPKKKEIAVVCAPNKYVTITEKNRKGYRFANLRLNTDPEFSWFVNKQTAQTAKAKEHAMFFKVTFSFTVGVNESDDQILLTVVPTRMALMDQTENFTYWSEDIR
;
A
#
# COMPACT_ATOMS: atom_id res chain seq x y z
N MET A 1 -7.96 48.90 -55.03
CA MET A 1 -8.85 48.91 -53.85
C MET A 1 -8.37 47.81 -52.90
N LYS A 2 -7.93 48.17 -51.71
CA LYS A 2 -7.25 47.30 -50.74
C LYS A 2 -8.29 46.63 -49.83
N HIS A 3 -8.37 45.30 -49.83
CA HIS A 3 -9.15 44.57 -48.82
C HIS A 3 -8.27 44.28 -47.60
N LEU A 4 -8.58 44.98 -46.51
CA LEU A 4 -8.13 44.69 -45.15
C LEU A 4 -8.63 43.30 -44.74
N ARG A 5 -7.73 42.35 -44.51
CA ARG A 5 -8.06 41.10 -43.81
C ARG A 5 -7.76 41.27 -42.33
N SER A 6 -8.84 41.36 -41.55
CA SER A 6 -8.83 41.31 -40.09
C SER A 6 -8.41 39.90 -39.64
N VAL A 7 -7.29 39.80 -38.94
CA VAL A 7 -6.83 38.56 -38.33
C VAL A 7 -7.40 38.51 -36.91
N LEU A 8 -8.50 37.77 -36.76
CA LEU A 8 -9.08 37.47 -35.46
C LEU A 8 -8.23 36.39 -34.78
N SER A 9 -7.44 36.78 -33.78
CA SER A 9 -6.64 35.86 -32.97
C SER A 9 -7.55 35.23 -31.90
N VAL A 10 -7.88 33.95 -32.07
CA VAL A 10 -8.55 33.14 -31.05
C VAL A 10 -7.51 32.71 -30.01
N LEU A 11 -7.52 33.36 -28.84
CA LEU A 11 -6.80 32.86 -27.66
C LEU A 11 -7.51 31.61 -27.14
N LEU A 12 -6.95 30.44 -27.43
CA LEU A 12 -7.29 29.19 -26.77
C LEU A 12 -6.79 29.25 -25.31
N LEU A 13 -7.73 29.43 -24.38
CA LEU A 13 -7.53 29.21 -22.96
C LEU A 13 -7.28 27.71 -22.73
N PHE A 14 -6.02 27.30 -22.74
CA PHE A 14 -5.60 26.02 -22.17
C PHE A 14 -5.80 26.10 -20.65
N SER A 15 -6.95 25.60 -20.18
CA SER A 15 -7.11 25.24 -18.79
C SER A 15 -6.14 24.07 -18.53
N PRO A 16 -5.21 24.16 -17.57
CA PRO A 16 -4.43 22.99 -17.20
C PRO A 16 -5.42 22.00 -16.59
N LEU A 17 -5.70 20.93 -17.34
CA LEU A 17 -6.34 19.73 -16.85
C LEU A 17 -5.52 19.33 -15.61
N SER A 18 -6.08 19.52 -14.42
CA SER A 18 -5.44 19.06 -13.19
C SER A 18 -5.28 17.56 -13.35
N ALA A 19 -4.05 17.11 -13.57
CA ALA A 19 -3.74 15.70 -13.67
C ALA A 19 -4.16 15.07 -12.34
N GLN A 20 -5.29 14.36 -12.35
CA GLN A 20 -5.67 13.52 -11.22
C GLN A 20 -4.52 12.56 -10.99
N THR A 21 -3.94 12.60 -9.80
CA THR A 21 -2.91 11.63 -9.44
C THR A 21 -3.55 10.24 -9.48
N GLU A 22 -2.87 9.24 -10.04
CA GLU A 22 -3.42 7.87 -10.16
C GLU A 22 -3.92 7.31 -8.81
N LEU A 23 -3.39 7.83 -7.69
CA LEU A 23 -3.84 7.50 -6.34
C LEU A 23 -5.21 8.08 -5.95
N GLU A 24 -5.71 9.13 -6.61
CA GLU A 24 -7.07 9.67 -6.39
C GLU A 24 -8.16 8.76 -6.92
N ALA A 25 -7.83 7.84 -7.83
CA ALA A 25 -8.77 6.80 -8.30
C ALA A 25 -9.15 5.83 -7.17
N PHE A 26 -8.27 5.65 -6.18
CA PHE A 26 -8.54 4.85 -4.99
C PHE A 26 -9.15 5.75 -3.92
N SER A 27 -10.48 5.90 -3.95
CA SER A 27 -11.23 6.65 -2.93
C SER A 27 -10.87 6.16 -1.53
N SER A 28 -10.40 7.07 -0.67
CA SER A 28 -10.10 6.77 0.75
C SER A 28 -11.31 6.28 1.54
N ASN A 29 -12.52 6.51 1.02
CA ASN A 29 -13.78 6.24 1.71
C ASN A 29 -14.40 4.89 1.34
N THR A 30 -13.94 4.26 0.26
CA THR A 30 -14.46 2.97 -0.20
C THR A 30 -13.43 1.89 0.07
N PRO A 31 -13.74 0.86 0.88
CA PRO A 31 -12.80 -0.22 1.09
C PRO A 31 -12.57 -1.00 -0.22
N LEU A 32 -11.31 -1.33 -0.46
CA LEU A 32 -10.81 -1.99 -1.65
C LEU A 32 -11.08 -3.50 -1.61
N SER A 33 -11.28 -4.08 -2.78
CA SER A 33 -11.10 -5.52 -2.96
C SER A 33 -9.61 -5.91 -2.85
N PRO A 34 -9.29 -7.21 -2.63
CA PRO A 34 -7.91 -7.69 -2.67
C PRO A 34 -7.14 -7.26 -3.92
N ASP A 35 -7.76 -7.38 -5.10
CA ASP A 35 -7.12 -7.01 -6.38
C ASP A 35 -6.88 -5.49 -6.49
N GLN A 36 -7.84 -4.67 -6.04
CA GLN A 36 -7.68 -3.22 -6.01
C GLN A 36 -6.59 -2.80 -5.02
N CYS A 37 -6.44 -3.52 -3.90
CA CYS A 37 -5.37 -3.29 -2.94
C CYS A 37 -4.00 -3.62 -3.55
N TYR A 38 -3.89 -4.72 -4.29
CA TYR A 38 -2.67 -5.03 -5.05
C TYR A 38 -2.31 -3.93 -6.05
N GLU A 39 -3.28 -3.48 -6.86
CA GLU A 39 -3.03 -2.40 -7.84
C GLU A 39 -2.62 -1.09 -7.16
N LEU A 40 -3.25 -0.72 -6.04
CA LEU A 40 -2.83 0.44 -5.25
C LEU A 40 -1.37 0.32 -4.79
N ILE A 41 -0.99 -0.81 -4.18
CA ILE A 41 0.38 -1.04 -3.69
C ILE A 41 1.35 -1.00 -4.87
N LYS A 42 0.98 -1.62 -5.99
CA LYS A 42 1.77 -1.64 -7.23
C LYS A 42 2.00 -0.23 -7.78
N THR A 43 0.97 0.61 -7.87
CA THR A 43 1.09 1.99 -8.35
C THR A 43 2.06 2.80 -7.50
N VAL A 44 1.97 2.69 -6.16
CA VAL A 44 2.91 3.37 -5.26
C VAL A 44 4.32 2.83 -5.45
N TRP A 45 4.45 1.51 -5.55
CA TRP A 45 5.73 0.83 -5.76
C TRP A 45 6.41 1.24 -7.07
N ASP A 46 5.68 1.25 -8.20
CA ASP A 46 6.20 1.64 -9.51
C ASP A 46 6.67 3.11 -9.52
N GLY A 47 5.91 4.00 -8.88
CA GLY A 47 6.27 5.41 -8.73
C GLY A 47 7.60 5.60 -7.99
N LEU A 48 7.81 4.85 -6.90
CA LEU A 48 9.06 4.87 -6.13
C LEU A 48 10.23 4.19 -6.86
N LYS A 49 9.97 3.05 -7.49
CA LYS A 49 10.97 2.24 -8.18
C LYS A 49 11.70 3.04 -9.26
N ARG A 50 10.99 3.88 -10.01
CA ARG A 50 11.57 4.77 -11.03
C ARG A 50 12.68 5.67 -10.46
N HIS A 51 12.50 6.21 -9.25
CA HIS A 51 13.53 7.04 -8.62
C HIS A 51 14.78 6.25 -8.22
N SER A 52 14.62 4.98 -7.83
CA SER A 52 15.75 4.10 -7.57
C SER A 52 16.51 3.74 -8.86
N GLU A 53 15.79 3.49 -9.96
CA GLU A 53 16.41 3.18 -11.26
C GLU A 53 17.20 4.39 -11.82
N GLU A 54 16.67 5.61 -11.67
CA GLU A 54 17.38 6.86 -11.99
C GLU A 54 18.66 7.01 -11.17
N PHE A 55 18.59 6.78 -9.86
CA PHE A 55 19.75 6.87 -8.96
C PHE A 55 20.83 5.84 -9.35
N GLN A 56 20.46 4.58 -9.56
CA GLN A 56 21.39 3.53 -9.96
C GLN A 56 22.06 3.85 -11.30
N THR A 57 21.30 4.34 -12.29
CA THR A 57 21.85 4.73 -13.60
C THR A 57 22.89 5.83 -13.44
N GLY A 58 22.60 6.86 -12.65
CA GLY A 58 23.49 8.01 -12.42
C GLY A 58 24.72 7.73 -11.54
N THR A 59 24.78 6.58 -10.87
CA THR A 59 25.83 6.22 -9.89
C THR A 59 26.60 4.94 -10.24
N SER A 60 26.13 4.18 -11.23
CA SER A 60 26.65 2.86 -11.60
C SER A 60 28.15 2.79 -11.88
N ALA A 61 28.74 3.83 -12.48
CA ALA A 61 30.15 3.85 -12.84
C ALA A 61 30.77 5.25 -12.72
N LYS A 62 32.07 5.23 -12.37
CA LYS A 62 32.97 6.39 -12.44
C LYS A 62 33.29 6.67 -13.91
N SER A 63 33.27 7.95 -14.31
CA SER A 63 33.65 8.35 -15.66
C SER A 63 35.17 8.30 -15.86
N GLU A 64 35.63 8.05 -17.10
CA GLU A 64 37.05 7.96 -17.47
C GLU A 64 37.85 9.21 -17.05
N PHE A 65 37.22 10.39 -17.14
CA PHE A 65 37.86 11.68 -16.84
C PHE A 65 37.52 12.24 -15.46
N GLU A 66 36.78 11.48 -14.65
CA GLU A 66 36.40 11.91 -13.31
C GLU A 66 37.48 11.48 -12.31
N SER A 67 37.86 12.36 -11.38
CA SER A 67 38.72 11.97 -10.27
C SER A 67 37.93 11.13 -9.25
N THR A 68 38.64 10.39 -8.39
CA THR A 68 37.95 9.61 -7.34
C THR A 68 37.21 10.51 -6.34
N GLY A 69 37.74 11.71 -6.07
CA GLY A 69 37.07 12.70 -5.22
C GLY A 69 35.80 13.27 -5.85
N GLU A 70 35.84 13.61 -7.15
CA GLU A 70 34.68 14.08 -7.90
C GLU A 70 33.59 13.00 -7.98
N TYR A 71 33.98 11.74 -8.21
CA TYR A 71 33.05 10.62 -8.19
C TYR A 71 32.37 10.48 -6.83
N ALA A 72 33.13 10.46 -5.73
CA ALA A 72 32.56 10.36 -4.39
C ALA A 72 31.60 11.54 -4.08
N ALA A 73 31.96 12.76 -4.49
CA ALA A 73 31.10 13.93 -4.36
C ALA A 73 29.82 13.81 -5.20
N ARG A 74 29.91 13.32 -6.44
CA ARG A 74 28.76 13.05 -7.31
C ARG A 74 27.82 11.99 -6.72
N ILE A 75 28.36 10.88 -6.21
CA ILE A 75 27.56 9.83 -5.55
C ILE A 75 26.80 10.41 -4.36
N ARG A 76 27.48 11.17 -3.49
CA ARG A 76 26.85 11.79 -2.33
C ARG A 76 25.74 12.76 -2.74
N LYS A 77 26.01 13.65 -3.69
CA LYS A 77 25.01 14.58 -4.21
C LYS A 77 23.80 13.85 -4.80
N ASN A 78 24.03 12.82 -5.62
CA ASN A 78 22.96 12.02 -6.22
C ASN A 78 22.14 11.27 -5.15
N LYS A 79 22.77 10.86 -4.04
CA LYS A 79 22.09 10.24 -2.90
C LYS A 79 21.18 11.22 -2.18
N ASP A 80 21.66 12.44 -1.91
CA ASP A 80 20.85 13.50 -1.31
C ASP A 80 19.66 13.86 -2.22
N GLU A 81 19.88 13.96 -3.53
CA GLU A 81 18.83 14.19 -4.53
C GLU A 81 17.84 13.03 -4.61
N PHE A 82 18.32 11.78 -4.53
CA PHE A 82 17.49 10.59 -4.50
C PHE A 82 16.57 10.56 -3.28
N ILE A 83 17.11 10.78 -2.08
CA ILE A 83 16.33 10.85 -0.83
C ILE A 83 15.30 11.98 -0.93
N ALA A 84 15.70 13.16 -1.43
CA ALA A 84 14.78 14.27 -1.62
C ALA A 84 13.64 13.95 -2.60
N LYS A 85 13.92 13.28 -3.72
CA LYS A 85 12.89 12.83 -4.68
C LYS A 85 11.92 11.83 -4.06
N VAL A 86 12.42 10.86 -3.31
CA VAL A 86 11.59 9.86 -2.60
C VAL A 86 10.66 10.55 -1.60
N ASN A 87 11.20 11.46 -0.78
CA ASN A 87 10.41 12.22 0.19
C ASN A 87 9.39 13.14 -0.49
N ALA A 88 9.77 13.82 -1.58
CA ALA A 88 8.87 14.66 -2.36
C ALA A 88 7.73 13.84 -2.98
N PHE A 89 8.02 12.64 -3.50
CA PHE A 89 6.99 11.72 -4.00
C PHE A 89 6.00 11.33 -2.90
N ALA A 90 6.50 10.95 -1.72
CA ALA A 90 5.66 10.56 -0.59
C ALA A 90 4.77 11.72 -0.10
N ALA A 91 5.31 12.94 -0.03
CA ALA A 91 4.58 14.14 0.37
C ALA A 91 3.54 14.56 -0.69
N ALA A 92 3.91 14.59 -1.97
CA ALA A 92 3.01 14.95 -3.07
C ALA A 92 1.79 14.01 -3.16
N ASN A 93 2.01 12.72 -2.92
CA ASN A 93 0.96 11.71 -2.89
C ASN A 93 0.28 11.56 -1.52
N LYS A 94 0.71 12.34 -0.50
CA LYS A 94 0.18 12.31 0.86
C LYS A 94 0.14 10.89 1.46
N LEU A 95 1.16 10.07 1.19
CA LEU A 95 1.14 8.64 1.50
C LEU A 95 0.93 8.35 3.00
N SER A 96 1.46 9.20 3.87
CA SER A 96 1.34 9.09 5.33
C SER A 96 0.03 9.63 5.90
N GLU A 97 -0.71 10.44 5.14
CA GLU A 97 -1.98 11.06 5.56
C GLU A 97 -3.18 10.29 4.99
N ARG A 98 -3.05 9.79 3.76
CA ARG A 98 -4.10 9.00 3.11
C ARG A 98 -4.24 7.66 3.80
N THR A 99 -5.49 7.35 4.11
CA THR A 99 -5.88 6.08 4.72
C THR A 99 -6.68 5.29 3.70
N PHE A 100 -6.36 4.01 3.60
CA PHE A 100 -7.01 3.04 2.74
C PHE A 100 -7.62 1.95 3.61
N ALA A 101 -8.61 1.24 3.08
CA ALA A 101 -9.14 0.06 3.72
C ALA A 101 -9.23 -1.09 2.72
N VAL A 102 -9.02 -2.32 3.15
CA VAL A 102 -9.20 -3.52 2.33
C VAL A 102 -10.08 -4.53 3.03
N TRP A 103 -10.94 -5.20 2.27
CA TRP A 103 -11.76 -6.30 2.74
C TRP A 103 -11.01 -7.63 2.59
N MET A 104 -10.92 -8.38 3.68
CA MET A 104 -10.33 -9.71 3.73
C MET A 104 -11.38 -10.68 4.25
N LYS A 105 -11.68 -11.74 3.49
CA LYS A 105 -12.77 -12.66 3.80
C LYS A 105 -12.55 -13.29 5.18
N ALA A 106 -13.58 -13.27 6.01
CA ALA A 106 -13.57 -13.92 7.31
C ALA A 106 -14.42 -15.20 7.25
N ASP A 107 -13.88 -16.30 7.76
CA ASP A 107 -14.52 -17.60 7.82
C ASP A 107 -14.75 -17.99 9.28
N LEU A 108 -16.00 -18.30 9.65
CA LEU A 108 -16.37 -18.65 11.02
C LEU A 108 -16.17 -20.15 11.25
N VAL A 109 -15.16 -20.50 12.04
CA VAL A 109 -14.74 -21.91 12.24
C VAL A 109 -15.62 -22.62 13.25
N LYS A 110 -15.62 -22.16 14.51
CA LYS A 110 -16.35 -22.81 15.61
C LYS A 110 -16.73 -21.79 16.69
N TYR A 111 -17.84 -22.05 17.36
CA TYR A 111 -18.27 -21.28 18.53
C TYR A 111 -18.17 -22.13 19.78
N ASP A 112 -17.45 -21.62 20.78
CA ASP A 112 -17.40 -22.15 22.14
C ASP A 112 -18.42 -21.38 22.99
N ALA A 113 -19.51 -22.04 23.33
CA ALA A 113 -20.60 -21.42 24.10
C ALA A 113 -20.28 -21.23 25.58
N ASP A 114 -19.39 -22.06 26.15
CA ASP A 114 -19.01 -21.98 27.56
C ASP A 114 -18.10 -20.77 27.79
N ASN A 115 -17.18 -20.53 26.87
CA ASN A 115 -16.24 -19.40 26.93
C ASN A 115 -16.73 -18.14 26.18
N GLN A 116 -17.82 -18.24 25.43
CA GLN A 116 -18.35 -17.18 24.56
C GLN A 116 -17.33 -16.68 23.54
N ILE A 117 -16.64 -17.61 22.87
CA ILE A 117 -15.60 -17.32 21.88
C ILE A 117 -15.98 -17.91 20.53
N TYR A 118 -15.97 -17.08 19.48
CA TYR A 118 -16.02 -17.53 18.10
C TYR A 118 -14.62 -17.52 17.49
N SER A 119 -14.18 -18.66 16.98
CA SER A 119 -12.91 -18.77 16.27
C SER A 119 -13.10 -18.41 14.80
N VAL A 120 -12.28 -17.49 14.29
CA VAL A 120 -12.40 -16.91 12.94
C VAL A 120 -11.05 -17.00 12.22
N LYS A 121 -11.06 -17.33 10.93
CA LYS A 121 -9.87 -17.32 10.06
C LYS A 121 -10.04 -16.36 8.90
N SER A 122 -8.93 -16.02 8.26
CA SER A 122 -8.93 -15.43 6.93
C SER A 122 -7.88 -16.10 6.06
N ALA A 123 -8.31 -16.71 4.97
CA ALA A 123 -7.43 -17.27 3.95
C ALA A 123 -7.09 -16.25 2.84
N THR A 124 -7.59 -15.01 2.92
CA THR A 124 -7.31 -13.98 1.92
C THR A 124 -5.82 -13.61 1.93
N GLU A 125 -5.17 -13.80 0.78
CA GLU A 125 -3.82 -13.34 0.51
C GLU A 125 -3.87 -12.29 -0.60
N ILE A 126 -3.29 -11.11 -0.33
CA ILE A 126 -3.18 -10.01 -1.30
C ILE A 126 -1.74 -10.03 -1.82
N LEU A 127 -1.56 -10.20 -3.12
CA LEU A 127 -0.24 -10.15 -3.73
C LEU A 127 0.39 -8.78 -3.47
N VAL A 128 1.70 -8.74 -3.22
CA VAL A 128 2.50 -7.52 -3.15
C VAL A 128 3.83 -7.74 -3.86
N GLN A 129 4.54 -6.67 -4.20
CA GLN A 129 5.84 -6.79 -4.86
C GLN A 129 6.85 -7.42 -3.89
N PRO A 130 7.57 -8.49 -4.31
CA PRO A 130 8.56 -9.13 -3.47
C PRO A 130 9.76 -8.20 -3.25
N LYS A 131 10.49 -8.43 -2.16
CA LYS A 131 11.70 -7.67 -1.83
C LYS A 131 12.72 -7.75 -2.96
N LYS A 132 13.08 -6.57 -3.49
CA LYS A 132 14.18 -6.36 -4.44
C LYS A 132 15.31 -5.59 -3.78
N LYS A 133 16.43 -5.42 -4.48
CA LYS A 133 17.56 -4.64 -3.98
C LYS A 133 17.18 -3.16 -3.87
N GLU A 134 16.50 -2.65 -4.87
CA GLU A 134 16.08 -1.25 -5.05
C GLU A 134 15.01 -0.82 -4.05
N ILE A 135 14.03 -1.70 -3.84
CA ILE A 135 12.82 -1.40 -3.08
C ILE A 135 12.28 -2.66 -2.41
N ALA A 136 11.87 -2.50 -1.15
CA ALA A 136 11.21 -3.53 -0.37
C ALA A 136 9.83 -3.05 0.06
N VAL A 137 8.81 -3.89 -0.11
CA VAL A 137 7.50 -3.69 0.51
C VAL A 137 7.52 -4.44 1.85
N VAL A 138 7.30 -3.72 2.93
CA VAL A 138 7.33 -4.25 4.29
C VAL A 138 6.06 -3.88 5.03
N CYS A 139 5.74 -4.60 6.10
CA CYS A 139 4.61 -4.28 6.97
C CYS A 139 5.15 -3.80 8.32
N ALA A 140 4.62 -2.70 8.83
CA ALA A 140 4.96 -2.22 10.16
C ALA A 140 4.62 -3.30 11.21
N PRO A 141 5.47 -3.52 12.22
CA PRO A 141 5.20 -4.52 13.26
C PRO A 141 3.85 -4.30 13.93
N ASN A 142 3.01 -5.33 13.94
CA ASN A 142 1.69 -5.33 14.56
C ASN A 142 1.25 -6.78 14.84
N LYS A 143 0.11 -6.96 15.51
CA LYS A 143 -0.38 -8.29 15.92
C LYS A 143 -1.04 -9.09 14.79
N TYR A 144 -1.66 -8.42 13.82
CA TYR A 144 -2.71 -9.02 12.99
C TYR A 144 -2.42 -9.06 11.50
N VAL A 145 -1.52 -8.25 10.98
CA VAL A 145 -1.25 -8.11 9.55
C VAL A 145 0.23 -8.33 9.31
N THR A 146 0.56 -9.10 8.28
CA THR A 146 1.95 -9.41 7.95
C THR A 146 2.14 -9.53 6.44
N ILE A 147 3.37 -9.33 5.98
CA ILE A 147 3.79 -9.69 4.63
C ILE A 147 4.67 -10.93 4.75
N THR A 148 4.30 -11.99 4.04
CA THR A 148 5.09 -13.22 3.97
C THR A 148 5.61 -13.42 2.56
N GLU A 149 6.84 -13.92 2.44
CA GLU A 149 7.44 -14.27 1.16
C GLU A 149 7.61 -15.79 1.03
N LYS A 150 7.29 -16.33 -0.15
CA LYS A 150 7.43 -17.75 -0.47
C LYS A 150 8.03 -17.91 -1.87
N ASN A 151 8.92 -18.89 -2.01
CA ASN A 151 9.47 -19.28 -3.31
C ASN A 151 8.63 -20.41 -3.90
N ARG A 152 8.09 -20.21 -5.11
CA ARG A 152 7.32 -21.24 -5.84
C ARG A 152 7.80 -21.31 -7.29
N LYS A 153 8.20 -22.52 -7.71
CA LYS A 153 8.69 -22.78 -9.09
C LYS A 153 9.80 -21.82 -9.55
N GLY A 154 10.71 -21.45 -8.65
CA GLY A 154 11.81 -20.52 -8.96
C GLY A 154 11.46 -19.02 -8.91
N TYR A 155 10.19 -18.66 -8.69
CA TYR A 155 9.75 -17.28 -8.54
C TYR A 155 9.47 -16.94 -7.08
N ARG A 156 9.77 -15.69 -6.68
CA ARG A 156 9.45 -15.15 -5.36
C ARG A 156 8.07 -14.50 -5.39
N PHE A 157 7.21 -14.86 -4.46
CA PHE A 157 5.90 -14.25 -4.26
C PHE A 157 5.82 -13.69 -2.84
N ALA A 158 5.30 -12.48 -2.71
CA ALA A 158 5.07 -11.84 -1.43
C ALA A 158 3.57 -11.58 -1.28
N ASN A 159 3.01 -11.91 -0.12
CA ASN A 159 1.58 -11.77 0.16
C ASN A 159 1.37 -11.01 1.47
N LEU A 160 0.60 -9.93 1.40
CA LEU A 160 -0.02 -9.28 2.55
C LEU A 160 -1.20 -10.15 3.00
N ARG A 161 -1.21 -10.54 4.27
CA ARG A 161 -2.23 -11.43 4.84
C ARG A 161 -2.48 -11.13 6.31
N LEU A 162 -3.59 -11.65 6.83
CA LEU A 162 -3.83 -11.63 8.27
C LEU A 162 -3.06 -12.75 8.96
N ASN A 163 -2.40 -12.41 10.07
CA ASN A 163 -1.84 -13.35 11.02
C ASN A 163 -2.92 -13.77 12.01
N THR A 164 -3.74 -14.75 11.61
CA THR A 164 -4.80 -15.32 12.45
C THR A 164 -4.41 -16.67 13.05
N ASP A 165 -3.15 -17.09 12.98
CA ASP A 165 -2.76 -18.47 13.33
C ASP A 165 -2.74 -18.71 14.86
N PRO A 166 -3.37 -19.80 15.37
CA PRO A 166 -4.15 -20.77 14.60
C PRO A 166 -5.54 -20.24 14.21
N GLU A 167 -6.24 -19.50 15.09
CA GLU A 167 -7.52 -18.82 14.85
C GLU A 167 -7.57 -17.46 15.58
N PHE A 168 -8.21 -16.45 14.97
CA PHE A 168 -8.60 -15.22 15.68
C PHE A 168 -9.73 -15.53 16.66
N SER A 169 -9.56 -15.14 17.92
CA SER A 169 -10.54 -15.38 18.98
C SER A 169 -11.43 -14.15 19.17
N TRP A 170 -12.68 -14.25 18.72
CA TRP A 170 -13.67 -13.19 18.88
C TRP A 170 -14.60 -13.48 20.07
N PHE A 171 -14.49 -12.69 21.13
CA PHE A 171 -15.38 -12.78 22.28
C PHE A 171 -16.76 -12.22 21.95
N VAL A 172 -17.79 -13.07 22.00
CA VAL A 172 -19.14 -12.73 21.56
C VAL A 172 -20.20 -13.60 22.24
N ASN A 173 -21.30 -12.97 22.65
CA ASN A 173 -22.44 -13.69 23.23
C ASN A 173 -23.14 -14.59 22.19
N LYS A 174 -23.90 -15.58 22.69
CA LYS A 174 -24.56 -16.60 21.86
C LYS A 174 -25.50 -16.02 20.81
N GLN A 175 -26.26 -14.98 21.15
CA GLN A 175 -27.25 -14.40 20.23
C GLN A 175 -26.56 -13.73 19.04
N THR A 176 -25.52 -12.92 19.30
CA THR A 176 -24.73 -12.27 18.25
C THR A 176 -23.95 -13.29 17.42
N ALA A 177 -23.41 -14.34 18.04
CA ALA A 177 -22.75 -15.45 17.34
C ALA A 177 -23.69 -16.15 16.34
N GLN A 178 -24.94 -16.41 16.74
CA GLN A 178 -25.95 -17.01 15.87
C GLN A 178 -26.31 -16.10 14.69
N THR A 179 -26.51 -14.80 14.95
CA THR A 179 -26.76 -13.80 13.89
C THR A 179 -25.59 -13.74 12.91
N ALA A 180 -24.36 -13.71 13.42
CA ALA A 180 -23.15 -13.69 12.60
C ALA A 180 -23.03 -14.97 11.73
N LYS A 181 -23.33 -16.15 12.30
CA LYS A 181 -23.30 -17.41 11.54
C LYS A 181 -24.33 -17.45 10.40
N ALA A 182 -25.52 -16.89 10.60
CA ALA A 182 -26.50 -16.76 9.53
C ALA A 182 -26.03 -15.88 8.36
N LYS A 183 -25.08 -14.97 8.61
CA LYS A 183 -24.53 -14.00 7.64
C LYS A 183 -23.05 -14.25 7.32
N GLU A 184 -22.56 -15.46 7.54
CA GLU A 184 -21.14 -15.79 7.38
C GLU A 184 -20.58 -15.43 6.00
N HIS A 185 -21.37 -15.57 4.94
CA HIS A 185 -20.99 -15.22 3.57
C HIS A 185 -20.65 -13.72 3.41
N ALA A 186 -21.24 -12.84 4.23
CA ALA A 186 -21.01 -11.40 4.23
C ALA A 186 -19.99 -10.96 5.30
N MET A 187 -19.35 -11.87 6.02
CA MET A 187 -18.36 -11.52 7.04
C MET A 187 -16.97 -11.30 6.46
N PHE A 188 -16.36 -10.16 6.83
CA PHE A 188 -15.03 -9.76 6.41
C PHE A 188 -14.28 -9.06 7.55
N PHE A 189 -12.97 -9.22 7.56
CA PHE A 189 -12.08 -8.28 8.23
C PHE A 189 -11.87 -7.05 7.34
N LYS A 190 -12.16 -5.86 7.86
CA LYS A 190 -11.73 -4.59 7.31
C LYS A 190 -10.37 -4.26 7.90
N VAL A 191 -9.35 -4.16 7.07
CA VAL A 191 -8.02 -3.67 7.50
C VAL A 191 -7.85 -2.28 6.96
N THR A 192 -7.68 -1.31 7.86
CA THR A 192 -7.36 0.07 7.53
C THR A 192 -5.85 0.28 7.67
N PHE A 193 -5.25 0.97 6.70
CA PHE A 193 -3.81 1.19 6.66
C PHE A 193 -3.43 2.50 5.95
N SER A 194 -2.21 2.96 6.18
CA SER A 194 -1.56 4.01 5.38
C SER A 194 -0.21 3.52 4.87
N PHE A 195 0.47 4.34 4.08
CA PHE A 195 1.84 4.05 3.65
C PHE A 195 2.81 5.00 4.35
N THR A 196 3.99 4.49 4.67
CA THR A 196 5.15 5.33 4.97
C THR A 196 6.30 4.89 4.06
N VAL A 197 7.14 5.85 3.69
CA VAL A 197 8.29 5.61 2.83
C VAL A 197 9.53 6.08 3.55
N GLY A 198 10.56 5.25 3.54
CA GLY A 198 11.90 5.61 4.02
C GLY A 198 12.97 5.14 3.05
N VAL A 199 14.19 5.60 3.26
CA VAL A 199 15.38 5.11 2.55
C VAL A 199 16.30 4.49 3.59
N ASN A 200 16.62 3.21 3.42
CA ASN A 200 17.73 2.60 4.14
C ASN A 200 19.02 3.05 3.49
N GLU A 201 19.69 4.02 4.12
CA GLU A 201 20.91 4.62 3.60
C GLU A 201 22.09 3.65 3.50
N SER A 202 22.09 2.54 4.23
CA SER A 202 23.20 1.57 4.14
C SER A 202 23.14 0.75 2.86
N ASP A 203 21.93 0.45 2.39
CA ASP A 203 21.68 -0.39 1.21
C ASP A 203 21.19 0.43 -0.01
N ASP A 204 21.07 1.76 0.14
CA ASP A 204 20.41 2.67 -0.80
C ASP A 204 19.05 2.14 -1.29
N GLN A 205 18.32 1.50 -0.37
CA GLN A 205 17.07 0.79 -0.63
C GLN A 205 15.87 1.60 -0.16
N ILE A 206 14.85 1.74 -1.00
CA ILE A 206 13.56 2.29 -0.61
C ILE A 206 12.79 1.27 0.23
N LEU A 207 12.24 1.70 1.37
CA LEU A 207 11.33 0.93 2.20
C LEU A 207 9.92 1.50 2.04
N LEU A 208 9.07 0.80 1.28
CA LEU A 208 7.63 1.07 1.24
C LEU A 208 6.96 0.27 2.35
N THR A 209 6.56 0.96 3.42
CA THR A 209 5.99 0.33 4.61
C THR A 209 4.46 0.48 4.58
N VAL A 210 3.75 -0.64 4.52
CA VAL A 210 2.32 -0.71 4.83
C VAL A 210 2.17 -0.57 6.34
N VAL A 211 1.43 0.42 6.80
CA VAL A 211 1.19 0.70 8.23
C VAL A 211 -0.28 0.43 8.54
N PRO A 212 -0.62 -0.77 9.02
CA PRO A 212 -1.97 -1.06 9.51
C PRO A 212 -2.29 -0.17 10.70
N THR A 213 -3.49 0.41 10.72
CA THR A 213 -3.93 1.34 11.77
C THR A 213 -5.14 0.85 12.52
N ARG A 214 -6.03 0.10 11.86
CA ARG A 214 -7.22 -0.49 12.48
C ARG A 214 -7.58 -1.81 11.82
N MET A 215 -8.09 -2.75 12.61
CA MET A 215 -8.75 -3.95 12.11
C MET A 215 -10.17 -4.04 12.67
N ALA A 216 -11.15 -4.41 11.85
CA ALA A 216 -12.52 -4.63 12.29
C ALA A 216 -13.10 -5.90 11.66
N LEU A 217 -13.87 -6.68 12.41
CA LEU A 217 -14.69 -7.75 11.89
C LEU A 217 -16.09 -7.19 11.63
N MET A 218 -16.56 -7.28 10.38
CA MET A 218 -17.77 -6.61 9.94
C MET A 218 -18.63 -7.49 9.04
N ASP A 219 -19.92 -7.18 9.00
CA ASP A 219 -20.83 -7.56 7.92
C ASP A 219 -20.69 -6.53 6.79
N GLN A 220 -20.25 -6.98 5.61
CA GLN A 220 -20.05 -6.10 4.45
C GLN A 220 -21.38 -5.61 3.86
N THR A 221 -22.44 -6.40 3.92
CA THR A 221 -23.74 -6.07 3.30
C THR A 221 -24.50 -5.04 4.12
N GLU A 222 -24.47 -5.19 5.44
CA GLU A 222 -25.18 -4.31 6.37
C GLU A 222 -24.29 -3.20 6.95
N ASN A 223 -22.98 -3.24 6.66
CA ASN A 223 -21.97 -2.35 7.24
C ASN A 223 -21.99 -2.38 8.80
N PHE A 224 -22.34 -3.53 9.38
CA PHE A 224 -22.41 -3.71 10.83
C PHE A 224 -21.04 -4.14 11.36
N THR A 225 -20.58 -3.50 12.44
CA THR A 225 -19.29 -3.85 13.08
C THR A 225 -19.51 -4.78 14.25
N TYR A 226 -18.98 -6.00 14.14
CA TYR A 226 -19.01 -7.00 15.22
C TYR A 226 -17.90 -6.78 16.25
N TRP A 227 -16.73 -6.37 15.78
CA TRP A 227 -15.55 -6.13 16.61
C TRP A 227 -14.60 -5.17 15.90
N SER A 228 -13.83 -4.37 16.64
CA SER A 228 -12.75 -3.57 16.07
C SER A 228 -11.69 -3.19 17.11
N GLU A 229 -10.45 -3.06 16.67
CA GLU A 229 -9.31 -2.59 17.46
C GLU A 229 -8.46 -1.63 16.61
N ASP A 230 -7.96 -0.56 17.23
CA ASP A 230 -6.91 0.27 16.67
C ASP A 230 -5.55 -0.39 16.98
N ILE A 231 -4.74 -0.62 15.94
CA ILE A 231 -3.59 -1.55 15.99
C ILE A 231 -2.23 -0.86 15.74
N ARG A 232 -2.24 0.47 15.78
CA ARG A 232 -1.04 1.31 15.65
C ARG A 232 -0.37 1.57 16.99
#